data_AF-A0A1H9N6I8-F1
#
_entry.id   AF-A0A1H9N6I8-F1
#
_cell.length_a   1.000
_cell.length_b   1.000
_cell.length_c   1.000
_cell.angle_alpha   90.00
_cell.angle_beta   90.00
_cell.angle_gamma   90.00
#
_symmetry.space_group_name_H-M   'P 1'
#
loop_
_entity.id
_entity.type
_entity.pdbx_description
1 polymer ?
#
loop_
_entity_poly.entity_id
_entity_poly.type
_entity_poly.pdbx_seq_one_letter_code
_entity_poly.pdbx_strand_id
1 'polypeptide(L)'
;MKLVFEMHEDMASEEVNFTDARFSDNPIDDVIARGIARGEIVPERLNARVMRVLPSLVMHEIVVTAQPISDETIAAIIDQIFIPLTAPLP
;
A
#
# COMPACT_ATOMS: atom_id res chain seq x y z
N MET A 1 5.16 18.11 23.82
CA MET A 1 5.56 17.33 22.62
C MET A 1 6.75 16.42 22.95
N LYS A 2 6.58 15.47 23.87
CA LYS A 2 7.60 14.45 24.18
C LYS A 2 7.27 13.11 23.50
N LEU A 3 5.97 12.87 23.30
CA LEU A 3 5.41 11.64 22.70
C LEU A 3 5.80 11.41 21.23
N VAL A 4 5.99 12.48 20.43
CA VAL A 4 6.40 12.36 19.02
C VAL A 4 7.89 11.98 18.89
N PHE A 5 8.71 12.34 19.89
CA PHE A 5 10.14 12.03 19.88
C PHE A 5 10.43 10.61 20.40
N GLU A 6 9.68 10.11 21.40
CA GLU A 6 9.82 8.73 21.89
C GLU A 6 9.42 7.68 20.84
N MET A 7 8.41 7.95 20.00
CA MET A 7 8.03 7.05 18.89
C MET A 7 9.15 6.88 17.85
N HIS A 8 10.01 7.90 17.69
CA HIS A 8 11.12 7.87 16.75
C HIS A 8 12.31 7.02 17.26
N GLU A 9 12.43 6.82 18.58
CA GLU A 9 13.42 5.92 19.19
C GLU A 9 13.00 4.45 19.07
N ASP A 10 11.71 4.13 19.28
CA ASP A 10 11.19 2.77 19.11
C ASP A 10 11.27 2.33 17.64
N MET A 11 10.89 3.20 16.70
CA MET A 11 11.03 2.94 15.26
C MET A 11 12.49 2.91 14.76
N ALA A 12 13.45 3.39 15.54
CA ALA A 12 14.87 3.25 15.25
C ALA A 12 15.46 1.95 15.82
N SER A 13 14.80 1.35 16.82
CA SER A 13 15.20 0.07 17.43
C SER A 13 14.64 -1.15 16.68
N GLU A 14 13.48 -0.99 16.03
CA GLU A 14 12.98 -1.92 15.03
C GLU A 14 13.53 -1.48 13.67
N GLU A 15 14.48 -2.22 13.10
CA GLU A 15 14.96 -2.00 11.72
C GLU A 15 13.85 -2.30 10.70
N VAL A 16 12.79 -1.48 10.66
CA VAL A 16 11.91 -1.40 9.50
C VAL A 16 12.59 -0.50 8.49
N ASN A 17 13.70 -0.99 7.94
CA ASN A 17 14.36 -0.34 6.83
C ASN A 17 13.49 -0.56 5.59
N PHE A 18 12.68 0.44 5.23
CA PHE A 18 11.82 0.41 4.03
C PHE A 18 12.61 0.25 2.71
N THR A 19 13.94 0.32 2.77
CA THR A 19 14.86 0.07 1.64
C THR A 19 15.60 -1.27 1.74
N ASP A 20 15.23 -2.13 2.70
CA ASP A 20 15.74 -3.50 2.82
C ASP A 20 15.38 -4.30 1.56
N ALA A 21 16.34 -5.08 1.07
CA ALA A 21 16.21 -5.91 -0.13
C ALA A 21 15.06 -6.94 -0.02
N ARG A 22 14.60 -7.30 1.18
CA ARG A 22 13.42 -8.16 1.35
C ARG A 22 12.10 -7.46 1.01
N PHE A 23 12.07 -6.14 0.99
CA PHE A 23 11.00 -5.35 0.38
C PHE A 23 11.24 -5.09 -1.12
N SER A 24 12.40 -5.49 -1.67
CA SER A 24 12.72 -5.36 -3.10
C SER A 24 12.12 -6.47 -3.95
N ASP A 25 11.87 -7.65 -3.36
CA ASP A 25 10.88 -8.58 -3.87
C ASP A 25 9.52 -7.94 -3.60
N ASN A 26 9.02 -7.13 -4.53
CA ASN A 26 7.77 -6.40 -4.35
C ASN A 26 6.62 -7.42 -4.20
N PRO A 27 6.13 -7.72 -2.97
CA PRO A 27 5.18 -8.81 -2.77
C PRO A 27 3.84 -8.50 -3.44
N ILE A 28 3.62 -7.23 -3.78
CA ILE A 28 2.46 -6.76 -4.54
C ILE A 28 2.50 -7.30 -5.97
N ASP A 29 3.66 -7.41 -6.62
CA ASP A 29 3.73 -7.83 -8.03
C ASP A 29 3.22 -9.26 -8.21
N ASP A 30 3.56 -10.17 -7.30
CA ASP A 30 3.03 -11.54 -7.29
C ASP A 30 1.52 -11.58 -7.04
N VAL A 31 1.02 -10.72 -6.14
CA VAL A 31 -0.43 -10.60 -5.87
C VAL A 31 -1.17 -10.12 -7.12
N ILE A 32 -0.61 -9.10 -7.79
CA ILE A 32 -1.15 -8.53 -9.03
C ILE A 32 -1.13 -9.56 -10.15
N ALA A 33 -0.03 -10.28 -10.34
CA ALA A 33 0.08 -11.34 -11.33
C ALA A 33 -1.00 -12.43 -11.11
N ARG A 34 -1.25 -12.83 -9.86
CA ARG A 34 -2.34 -13.75 -9.54
C ARG A 34 -3.73 -13.16 -9.82
N GLY A 35 -3.94 -11.87 -9.55
CA GLY A 35 -5.20 -11.18 -9.87
C GLY A 35 -5.47 -11.11 -11.38
N ILE A 36 -4.43 -10.85 -12.17
CA ILE A 36 -4.48 -10.91 -13.64
C ILE A 36 -4.86 -12.33 -14.09
N ALA A 37 -4.19 -13.35 -13.55
CA ALA A 37 -4.45 -14.74 -13.92
C ALA A 37 -5.89 -15.19 -13.61
N ARG A 38 -6.53 -14.60 -12.58
CA ARG A 38 -7.95 -14.83 -12.25
C ARG A 38 -8.93 -14.00 -13.08
N GLY A 39 -8.45 -13.04 -13.87
CA GLY A 39 -9.30 -12.09 -14.60
C GLY A 39 -9.90 -10.98 -13.73
N GLU A 40 -9.42 -10.83 -12.49
CA GLU A 40 -9.87 -9.77 -11.57
C GLU A 40 -9.24 -8.42 -11.90
N ILE A 41 -8.08 -8.43 -12.57
CA ILE A 41 -7.30 -7.25 -12.94
C ILE A 41 -7.09 -7.26 -14.46
N VAL A 42 -7.40 -6.13 -15.10
CA VAL A 42 -7.13 -5.88 -16.52
C VAL A 42 -5.72 -5.27 -16.64
N PRO A 43 -4.73 -5.99 -17.21
CA PRO A 43 -3.34 -5.54 -17.29
C PRO A 43 -3.17 -4.16 -17.92
N GLU A 44 -3.98 -3.84 -18.93
CA GLU A 44 -3.94 -2.58 -19.67
C GLU A 44 -4.32 -1.37 -18.79
N ARG A 45 -4.99 -1.61 -17.66
CA ARG A 45 -5.38 -0.57 -16.69
C ARG A 45 -4.29 -0.30 -15.65
N LEU A 46 -3.29 -1.18 -15.52
CA LEU A 46 -2.17 -1.01 -14.60
C LEU A 46 -1.12 -0.05 -15.18
N ASN A 47 -1.35 1.25 -14.98
CA ASN A 47 -0.33 2.27 -15.28
C ASN A 47 0.40 2.71 -14.01
N ALA A 48 1.51 3.41 -14.19
CA ALA A 48 2.36 3.87 -13.09
C ALA A 48 1.61 4.71 -12.03
N ARG A 49 0.58 5.47 -12.42
CA ARG A 49 -0.22 6.24 -11.45
C ARG A 49 -1.11 5.32 -10.61
N VAL A 50 -1.78 4.37 -11.24
CA VAL A 50 -2.64 3.37 -10.55
C VAL A 50 -1.82 2.57 -9.54
N MET A 51 -0.64 2.08 -9.94
CA MET A 51 0.25 1.35 -9.03
C MET A 51 0.73 2.20 -7.85
N ARG A 52 0.92 3.51 -8.06
CA ARG A 52 1.38 4.42 -7.02
C ARG A 52 0.28 4.82 -6.03
N VAL A 53 -1.00 4.64 -6.35
CA VAL A 53 -2.12 5.02 -5.48
C VAL A 53 -2.03 4.31 -4.13
N LEU A 54 -1.77 2.99 -4.12
CA LEU A 54 -1.72 2.20 -2.89
C LEU A 54 -0.74 2.76 -1.85
N PRO A 55 0.59 2.85 -2.14
CA PRO A 55 1.53 3.40 -1.18
C PRO A 55 1.27 4.88 -0.89
N SER A 56 0.71 5.65 -1.83
CA SER A 56 0.41 7.07 -1.59
C SER A 56 -0.70 7.28 -0.57
N LEU A 57 -1.75 6.47 -0.59
CA LEU A 57 -2.85 6.55 0.38
C LEU A 57 -2.40 6.06 1.76
N VAL A 58 -1.64 4.96 1.81
CA VAL A 58 -1.06 4.49 3.08
C VAL A 58 -0.17 5.57 3.72
N MET A 59 0.71 6.18 2.93
CA MET A 59 1.58 7.27 3.42
C MET A 59 0.77 8.49 3.85
N HIS A 60 -0.32 8.82 3.17
CA HIS A 60 -1.21 9.91 3.59
C HIS A 60 -1.82 9.63 4.97
N GLU A 61 -2.34 8.44 5.21
CA GLU A 61 -2.91 8.09 6.53
C GLU A 61 -1.86 8.16 7.65
N ILE A 62 -0.66 7.65 7.39
CA ILE A 62 0.37 7.64 8.43
C ILE A 62 0.92 9.06 8.69
N VAL A 63 1.23 9.81 7.63
CA VAL A 63 2.01 11.05 7.74
C VAL A 63 1.12 12.28 7.88
N VAL A 64 0.01 12.33 7.14
CA VAL A 64 -0.87 13.51 7.09
C VAL A 64 -1.94 13.44 8.16
N THR A 65 -2.59 12.28 8.34
CA THR A 65 -3.65 12.11 9.35
C THR A 65 -3.08 11.71 10.72
N ALA A 66 -1.80 11.33 10.78
CA ALA A 66 -1.10 10.88 11.98
C ALA A 66 -1.86 9.74 12.69
N GLN A 67 -2.55 8.90 11.91
CA GLN A 67 -3.27 7.74 12.41
C GLN A 67 -2.53 6.46 12.06
N PRO A 68 -2.51 5.45 12.96
CA PRO A 68 -2.12 4.12 12.57
C PRO A 68 -3.08 3.61 11.49
N ILE A 69 -2.55 3.00 10.45
CA ILE A 69 -3.39 2.40 9.41
C ILE A 69 -4.04 1.13 9.94
N SER A 70 -5.36 1.04 9.83
CA SER A 70 -6.12 -0.14 10.24
C SER A 70 -6.34 -1.10 9.07
N ASP A 71 -6.58 -2.39 9.36
CA ASP A 71 -6.95 -3.38 8.34
C ASP A 71 -8.23 -2.98 7.58
N GLU A 72 -9.19 -2.35 8.26
CA GLU A 72 -10.41 -1.83 7.64
C GLU A 72 -10.09 -0.72 6.61
N THR A 73 -9.17 0.18 6.96
CA THR A 73 -8.70 1.23 6.05
C THR A 73 -7.99 0.63 4.83
N ILE A 74 -7.15 -0.39 5.03
CA ILE A 74 -6.48 -1.09 3.94
C ILE A 74 -7.51 -1.75 3.02
N ALA A 75 -8.47 -2.48 3.59
CA ALA A 75 -9.54 -3.11 2.82
C ALA A 75 -10.35 -2.08 2.02
N ALA A 76 -10.71 -0.95 2.63
CA ALA A 76 -11.41 0.14 1.93
C ALA A 76 -10.58 0.71 0.77
N ILE A 77 -9.28 0.92 0.95
CA ILE A 77 -8.38 1.37 -0.14
C ILE A 77 -8.38 0.36 -1.29
N ILE A 78 -8.31 -0.93 -1.00
CA ILE A 78 -8.32 -1.98 -2.04
C ILE A 78 -9.68 -2.04 -2.75
N ASP A 79 -10.76 -2.19 -1.99
CA ASP A 79 -12.09 -2.47 -2.53
C ASP A 79 -12.72 -1.27 -3.22
N GLN A 80 -12.50 -0.06 -2.68
CA GLN A 80 -13.18 1.15 -3.16
C GLN A 80 -12.35 1.95 -4.15
N ILE A 81 -11.02 1.79 -4.13
CA ILE A 81 -10.11 2.57 -4.99
C ILE A 81 -9.37 1.69 -5.97
N PHE A 82 -8.59 0.72 -5.49
CA PHE A 82 -7.69 -0.04 -6.37
C PHE A 82 -8.46 -0.94 -7.34
N ILE A 83 -9.33 -1.82 -6.82
CA ILE A 83 -10.09 -2.77 -7.62
C ILE A 83 -10.94 -2.05 -8.69
N PRO A 84 -11.72 -1.00 -8.40
CA PRO A 84 -12.50 -0.29 -9.42
C PRO A 84 -11.63 0.34 -10.53
N LEU A 85 -10.39 0.73 -10.20
CA LEU A 85 -9.46 1.28 -11.18
C LEU A 85 -8.84 0.22 -12.08
N THR A 86 -8.79 -1.04 -11.64
CA THR A 86 -8.09 -2.13 -12.34
C THR A 86 -9.01 -3.23 -12.90
N ALA A 87 -10.22 -3.38 -12.37
CA ALA A 87 -11.15 -4.45 -12.74
C ALA A 87 -11.74 -4.23 -14.15
N PRO A 88 -12.32 -5.27 -14.77
CA PRO A 88 -13.12 -5.11 -15.99
C PRO A 88 -14.26 -4.12 -15.78
N LEU A 89 -14.57 -3.32 -16.82
CA LEU A 89 -15.79 -2.50 -16.79
C LEU A 89 -17.01 -3.43 -16.84
N PRO A 90 -18.09 -3.09 -16.11
CA PRO A 90 -19.34 -3.84 -16.19
C PRO A 90 -20.01 -3.76 -17.57
#